data_AF-A0A963EL90-F1
#
_entry.id   AF-A0A963EL90-F1
#
_cell.length_a   1.000
_cell.length_b   1.000
_cell.length_c   1.000
_cell.angle_alpha   90.00
_cell.angle_beta   90.00
_cell.angle_gamma   90.00
#
_symmetry.space_group_name_H-M   'P 1'
#
loop_
_entity.id
_entity.type
_entity.pdbx_description
1 polymer ?
#
loop_
_entity_poly.entity_id
_entity_poly.type
_entity_poly.pdbx_seq_one_letter_code
_entity_poly.pdbx_strand_id
1 'polypeptide(L)' 'MSTAELEALKHAALSLTEQERAKLASELMASLDGPAEGDVADAWDIEICRRINEIESGKATLLDLDEVLARARSRIGA' A
#
# COMPACT_ATOMS: atom_id res chain seq x y z
N MET A 1 22.18 5.56 17.95
CA MET A 1 21.05 6.37 18.41
C MET A 1 20.55 5.79 19.73
N SER A 2 20.49 6.60 20.79
CA SER A 2 19.91 6.20 22.07
C SER A 2 18.38 6.26 22.03
N THR A 3 17.71 5.63 23.00
CA THR A 3 16.25 5.73 23.14
C THR A 3 15.80 7.18 23.34
N ALA A 4 16.59 7.99 24.05
CA ALA A 4 16.31 9.40 24.26
C ALA A 4 16.38 10.20 22.95
N GLU A 5 17.37 9.90 22.10
CA GLU A 5 17.49 10.52 20.77
C GLU A 5 16.34 10.11 19.85
N LEU A 6 15.89 8.85 19.89
CA LEU A 6 14.75 8.38 19.12
C LEU A 6 13.45 9.08 19.53
N GLU A 7 13.19 9.22 20.83
CA GLU A 7 12.00 9.91 21.32
C GLU A 7 12.01 11.40 20.95
N ALA A 8 13.17 12.06 21.02
CA ALA A 8 13.31 13.45 20.56
C ALA A 8 13.00 13.60 19.06
N LEU A 9 13.49 12.68 18.22
CA LEU A 9 13.20 12.67 16.79
C LEU A 9 11.71 12.46 16.52
N LYS A 10 11.08 11.52 17.24
CA LYS A 10 9.63 11.29 17.15
C LYS A 10 8.83 12.53 17.52
N HIS A 11 9.22 13.23 18.60
CA HIS A 11 8.54 14.47 19.01
C HIS A 11 8.69 15.56 17.95
N ALA A 12 9.88 15.72 17.37
CA ALA A 12 10.10 16.65 16.27
C ALA A 12 9.24 16.30 15.04
N ALA A 13 9.18 15.01 14.66
CA ALA A 13 8.34 14.56 13.55
C ALA A 13 6.85 14.83 13.80
N LEU A 14 6.35 14.62 15.03
CA LEU A 14 4.95 14.89 15.38
C LEU A 14 4.61 16.39 15.41
N SER A 15 5.62 17.28 15.55
CA SER A 15 5.44 18.73 15.51
C SER A 15 5.29 19.31 14.10
N LEU A 16 5.62 18.54 13.06
CA LEU A 16 5.48 18.94 11.66
C LEU A 16 4.01 19.13 11.27
N THR A 17 3.76 19.85 10.18
CA THR A 17 2.42 19.91 9.57
C THR A 17 1.98 18.53 9.06
N GLU A 18 0.68 18.33 8.86
CA GLU A 18 0.16 17.05 8.36
C GLU A 18 0.80 16.63 7.03
N GLN A 19 0.97 17.58 6.11
CA GLN A 19 1.58 17.33 4.81
C GLN A 19 3.06 16.90 4.93
N GLU A 20 3.83 17.57 5.80
CA GLU A 20 5.23 17.23 6.06
C GLU A 20 5.36 15.87 6.75
N ARG A 21 4.47 15.55 7.70
CA ARG A 21 4.41 14.23 8.33
C ARG A 21 4.10 13.14 7.31
N ALA A 22 3.13 13.36 6.43
CA ALA A 22 2.78 12.40 5.39
C ALA A 22 3.96 12.14 4.44
N LYS A 23 4.66 13.21 4.04
CA LYS A 23 5.88 13.10 3.23
C LYS A 23 6.97 12.29 3.95
N LEU A 24 7.29 12.64 5.20
CA LEU A 24 8.30 11.94 6.00
C LEU A 24 7.94 10.47 6.21
N ALA A 25 6.68 10.17 6.51
CA ALA A 25 6.20 8.80 6.65
C ALA A 25 6.36 8.01 5.35
N SER A 26 6.05 8.60 4.20
CA SER A 26 6.23 7.97 2.89
C SER A 26 7.70 7.65 2.60
N GLU A 27 8.62 8.57 2.90
CA GLU A 27 10.06 8.38 2.69
C GLU A 27 10.62 7.30 3.63
N LEU A 28 10.20 7.30 4.90
CA LEU A 28 10.58 6.27 5.86
C LEU A 28 10.05 4.89 5.47
N MET A 29 8.80 4.80 5.02
CA MET A 29 8.22 3.54 4.52
C MET A 29 9.00 3.03 3.31
N ALA A 30 9.30 3.89 2.34
CA ALA A 30 10.12 3.51 1.18
C ALA A 30 11.53 3.05 1.57
N SER A 31 12.10 3.57 2.67
CA SER A 31 13.40 3.13 3.17
C SER A 31 13.37 1.72 3.79
N LEU A 32 12.19 1.23 4.16
CA LEU A 32 11.98 -0.13 4.67
C LEU A 32 11.73 -1.15 3.57
N ASP A 33 11.43 -0.70 2.35
CA ASP A 33 11.27 -1.60 1.22
C ASP A 33 12.61 -2.30 0.95
N GLY A 34 12.58 -3.63 0.99
CA GLY A 34 13.74 -4.45 0.67
C GLY A 34 14.15 -4.33 -0.80
N PRO A 35 15.27 -4.95 -1.21
CA PRO A 35 15.58 -5.07 -2.63
C PRO A 35 14.37 -5.69 -3.34
N ALA A 36 14.05 -5.16 -4.53
CA ALA A 36 12.96 -5.71 -5.32
C ALA A 36 13.15 -7.22 -5.50
N GLU A 37 12.15 -7.99 -5.09
CA GLU A 37 12.09 -9.42 -5.39
C GLU A 37 11.91 -9.55 -6.90
N GLY A 38 12.94 -10.09 -7.57
CA GLY A 38 13.18 -9.81 -8.99
C GLY A 38 12.03 -10.22 -9.93
N ASP A 39 11.36 -11.32 -9.65
CA ASP A 39 10.30 -11.87 -10.49
C ASP A 39 8.89 -11.38 -10.10
N VAL A 40 8.75 -10.60 -9.03
CA VAL A 40 7.43 -10.17 -8.54
C VAL A 40 6.75 -9.24 -9.54
N ALA A 41 7.48 -8.30 -10.14
CA ALA A 41 6.93 -7.38 -11.14
C ALA A 41 6.44 -8.15 -12.38
N ASP A 42 7.27 -9.06 -12.91
CA ASP A 42 6.93 -9.89 -14.06
C ASP A 42 5.74 -10.82 -13.77
N ALA A 43 5.69 -11.41 -12.56
CA ALA A 43 4.57 -12.23 -12.12
C ALA A 43 3.25 -11.44 -12.05
N TRP A 44 3.31 -10.19 -11.59
CA TRP A 44 2.15 -9.29 -11.59
C TRP A 44 1.70 -8.93 -13.00
N ASP A 45 2.62 -8.66 -13.93
CA ASP A 45 2.28 -8.37 -15.33
C ASP A 45 1.56 -9.56 -15.99
N ILE A 46 2.06 -10.78 -15.77
CA ILE A 46 1.41 -12.01 -16.23
C ILE A 46 0.00 -12.14 -15.65
N GLU A 47 -0.15 -11.93 -14.34
CA GLU A 47 -1.43 -12.06 -13.66
C GLU A 47 -2.45 -11.01 -14.10
N ILE A 48 -2.02 -9.76 -14.31
CA ILE A 48 -2.88 -8.68 -14.81
C ILE A 48 -3.37 -9.02 -16.22
N CYS A 49 -2.48 -9.42 -17.12
CA CYS A 49 -2.84 -9.85 -18.47
C CYS A 49 -3.85 -11.01 -18.45
N ARG A 50 -3.62 -12.02 -17.58
CA ARG A 50 -4.53 -13.16 -17.40
C ARG A 50 -5.92 -12.69 -16.96
N ARG A 51 -6.01 -11.83 -15.95
CA ARG A 51 -7.29 -11.31 -15.43
C ARG A 51 -8.05 -10.48 -16.45
N ILE A 52 -7.38 -9.63 -17.21
CA ILE A 52 -7.99 -8.86 -18.30
C ILE A 52 -8.64 -9.82 -19.31
N ASN A 53 -7.89 -10.82 -19.79
CA ASN A 53 -8.41 -11.81 -20.74
C ASN A 53 -9.61 -12.60 -20.19
N GLU A 54 -9.62 -12.94 -18.90
CA GLU A 54 -10.77 -13.62 -18.27
C GLU A 54 -12.02 -12.75 -18.20
N ILE A 55 -11.86 -11.45 -17.97
CA ILE A 55 -12.95 -10.47 -17.98
C ILE A 55 -13.48 -10.31 -19.41
N GLU A 56 -12.60 -10.07 -20.38
CA GLU A 56 -12.98 -9.84 -21.78
C GLU A 56 -13.63 -11.07 -22.42
N SER A 57 -13.19 -12.27 -22.07
CA SER A 57 -13.78 -13.53 -22.55
C SER A 57 -15.05 -13.94 -21.79
N GLY A 58 -15.48 -13.19 -20.78
CA GLY A 58 -16.65 -13.49 -19.96
C GLY A 58 -16.49 -14.71 -19.03
N LYS A 59 -15.25 -15.19 -18.84
CA LYS A 59 -14.93 -16.30 -17.93
C LYS A 59 -14.91 -15.84 -16.47
N ALA A 60 -14.57 -14.59 -16.22
CA ALA A 60 -14.54 -14.02 -14.88
C ALA A 60 -15.96 -13.83 -14.33
N THR A 61 -16.18 -14.27 -13.09
CA THR A 61 -17.36 -13.85 -12.33
C THR A 61 -17.05 -12.48 -11.72
N LEU A 62 -17.73 -11.45 -12.21
CA LEU A 62 -17.58 -10.09 -11.70
C LEU A 62 -18.42 -9.88 -10.44
N LEU A 63 -17.92 -9.03 -9.55
CA LEU A 63 -18.63 -8.57 -8.37
C LEU A 63 -19.01 -7.11 -8.57
N ASP A 64 -20.10 -6.69 -7.94
CA ASP A 64 -20.46 -5.28 -7.90
C ASP A 64 -19.41 -4.47 -7.11
N LEU A 65 -18.97 -3.35 -7.68
CA LEU A 65 -17.90 -2.56 -7.10
C LEU A 65 -18.30 -1.95 -5.75
N ASP A 66 -19.55 -1.49 -5.63
CA ASP A 66 -20.01 -0.85 -4.40
C ASP A 66 -20.09 -1.85 -3.25
N GLU A 67 -20.56 -3.08 -3.53
CA GLU A 67 -20.56 -4.18 -2.57
C GLU A 67 -19.13 -4.55 -2.12
N VAL A 68 -18.21 -4.72 -3.06
CA VAL A 68 -16.81 -5.06 -2.77
C VAL A 68 -16.16 -3.97 -1.92
N LEU A 69 -16.33 -2.70 -2.29
CA LEU A 69 -15.76 -1.58 -1.54
C LEU A 69 -16.38 -1.44 -0.15
N ALA A 70 -17.69 -1.66 -0.02
CA ALA A 70 -18.37 -1.66 1.28
C ALA A 70 -17.83 -2.77 2.19
N ARG A 71 -17.66 -3.99 1.66
CA ARG A 71 -17.08 -5.12 2.38
C ARG A 71 -15.62 -4.87 2.77
N ALA A 72 -14.81 -4.31 1.87
CA ALA A 72 -13.42 -3.97 2.16
C ALA A 72 -13.32 -2.93 3.28
N ARG A 73 -14.09 -1.83 3.19
CA ARG A 73 -14.17 -0.82 4.25
C ARG A 73 -14.63 -1.40 5.58
N SER A 74 -15.60 -2.31 5.59
CA SER A 74 -16.04 -2.98 6.82
C SER A 74 -14.96 -3.87 7.44
N ARG A 75 -14.12 -4.52 6.62
CA ARG A 75 -13.01 -5.38 7.09
C ARG A 75 -11.80 -4.59 7.58
N ILE A 76 -11.56 -3.43 6.99
CA ILE A 76 -10.48 -2.50 7.34
C ILE A 76 -10.98 -1.51 8.43
N GLY A 77 -12.26 -1.60 8.82
CA GLY A 77 -13.03 -0.50 9.39
C GLY A 77 -12.54 0.09 10.70
N ALA A 78 -12.55 1.44 10.69
CA ALA A 78 -12.47 2.43 11.77
C ALA A 78 -11.09 2.67 12.41
#